data_AF-A0AAE2XTN0-F1
#
_entry.id   AF-A0AAE2XTN0-F1
#
_cell.length_a   1.000
_cell.length_b   1.000
_cell.length_c   1.000
_cell.angle_alpha   90.00
_cell.angle_beta   90.00
_cell.angle_gamma   90.00
#
_symmetry.space_group_name_H-M   'P 1'
#
loop_
_entity.id
_entity.type
_entity.pdbx_description
1 polymer ?
#
loop_
_entity_poly.entity_id
_entity_poly.type
_entity_poly.pdbx_seq_one_letter_code
_entity_poly.pdbx_strand_id
1 'polypeptide(L)'
;MYSYLTQNPSHYIYTACPMACLIYKSFRKLKGRNKVRLGLKPLFRKDVIMLDDHLFSMNLDKWEAPVATEAGRIVFRILHGTCHEKFRGMKVGQAWLVRRRDGHYLKVVFSKTVEVAEPNGKKLAIDVNEAA
;
A
#
# COMPACT_ATOMS: atom_id res chain seq x y z
N MET A 1 27.83 11.39 -14.46
CA MET A 1 27.87 11.29 -12.99
C MET A 1 26.73 10.37 -12.54
N TYR A 2 26.95 9.05 -12.65
CA TYR A 2 25.96 7.98 -12.47
C TYR A 2 26.03 7.39 -11.05
N SER A 3 26.00 8.22 -10.00
CA SER A 3 26.23 7.76 -8.63
C SER A 3 24.96 7.46 -7.81
N TYR A 4 23.75 7.62 -8.37
CA TYR A 4 22.50 7.26 -7.68
C TYR A 4 21.94 5.87 -8.03
N LEU A 5 22.47 5.22 -9.08
CA LEU A 5 21.98 3.92 -9.56
C LEU A 5 22.41 2.73 -8.68
N THR A 6 23.41 2.90 -7.81
CA THR A 6 23.96 1.79 -7.01
C THR A 6 23.27 1.55 -5.67
N GLN A 7 22.38 2.45 -5.20
CA GLN A 7 21.75 2.31 -3.88
C GLN A 7 20.32 1.73 -3.88
N ASN A 8 19.61 1.71 -5.00
CA ASN A 8 18.20 1.29 -5.07
C ASN A 8 17.86 -0.09 -5.66
N PRO A 9 18.74 -0.83 -6.38
CA PRO A 9 18.38 -2.16 -6.90
C PRO A 9 17.99 -3.16 -5.80
N SER A 10 18.65 -3.08 -4.65
CA SER A 10 18.35 -3.92 -3.48
C SER A 10 16.92 -3.73 -2.99
N HIS A 11 16.39 -2.51 -3.01
CA HIS A 11 15.04 -2.21 -2.53
C HIS A 11 13.95 -2.69 -3.49
N TYR A 12 14.20 -2.65 -4.79
CA TYR A 12 13.29 -3.28 -5.76
C TYR A 12 13.23 -4.81 -5.59
N ILE A 13 14.38 -5.45 -5.34
CA ILE A 13 14.42 -6.89 -5.03
C ILE A 13 13.74 -7.17 -3.67
N TYR A 14 14.01 -6.33 -2.67
CA TYR A 14 13.41 -6.43 -1.33
C TYR A 14 11.89 -6.30 -1.37
N THR A 15 11.34 -5.47 -2.25
CA THR A 15 9.89 -5.31 -2.42
C THR A 15 9.26 -6.42 -3.27
N ALA A 16 10.00 -7.03 -4.20
CA ALA A 16 9.52 -8.13 -5.03
C ALA A 16 9.16 -9.38 -4.20
N CYS A 17 9.97 -9.74 -3.20
CA CYS A 17 9.75 -10.92 -2.35
C CYS A 17 8.43 -10.84 -1.56
N PRO A 18 8.13 -9.77 -0.78
CA PRO A 18 6.85 -9.59 -0.13
C PRO A 18 5.67 -9.58 -1.10
N MET A 19 5.80 -8.96 -2.28
CA MET A 19 4.76 -9.01 -3.30
C MET A 19 4.46 -10.44 -3.75
N ALA A 20 5.48 -11.23 -4.07
CA ALA A 20 5.33 -12.63 -4.43
C ALA A 20 4.65 -13.43 -3.31
N CYS A 21 5.07 -13.20 -2.05
CA CYS A 21 4.45 -13.82 -0.88
C CYS A 21 2.98 -13.45 -0.73
N LEU A 22 2.60 -12.18 -0.92
CA LEU A 22 1.22 -11.70 -0.84
C LEU A 22 0.33 -12.35 -1.90
N ILE A 23 0.82 -12.41 -3.15
CA ILE A 23 0.12 -13.06 -4.26
C ILE A 23 -0.10 -14.55 -3.95
N TYR A 24 0.95 -15.24 -3.50
CA TYR A 24 0.86 -16.65 -3.15
C TYR A 24 -0.11 -16.91 -1.99
N LYS A 25 -0.04 -16.11 -0.91
CA LYS A 25 -0.96 -16.21 0.23
C LYS A 25 -2.42 -16.01 -0.19
N SER A 26 -2.68 -14.98 -1.00
CA SER A 26 -4.02 -14.72 -1.55
C SER A 26 -4.52 -15.88 -2.41
N PHE A 27 -3.67 -16.40 -3.29
CA PHE A 27 -3.98 -17.56 -4.13
C PHE A 27 -4.30 -18.80 -3.29
N ARG A 28 -3.50 -19.12 -2.26
CA ARG A 28 -3.74 -20.24 -1.35
C ARG A 28 -5.09 -20.10 -0.63
N LYS A 29 -5.42 -18.90 -0.15
CA LYS A 29 -6.71 -18.60 0.50
C LYS A 29 -7.90 -18.80 -0.44
N LEU A 30 -7.78 -18.38 -1.70
CA LEU A 30 -8.83 -18.60 -2.70
C LEU A 30 -8.94 -20.08 -3.13
N LYS A 31 -7.81 -20.78 -3.27
CA LYS A 31 -7.78 -22.21 -3.58
C LYS A 31 -8.45 -23.03 -2.48
N GLY A 32 -8.18 -22.72 -1.21
CA GLY A 32 -8.88 -23.36 -0.08
C GLY A 32 -10.39 -23.10 -0.03
N ARG A 33 -10.88 -22.08 -0.74
CA ARG A 33 -12.31 -21.74 -0.87
C ARG A 33 -12.93 -22.25 -2.18
N ASN A 34 -12.23 -23.09 -2.95
CA ASN A 34 -12.64 -23.53 -4.29
C ASN A 34 -12.97 -22.38 -5.27
N LYS A 35 -12.43 -21.17 -5.05
CA LYS A 35 -12.63 -19.99 -5.92
C LYS A 35 -11.57 -19.86 -7.02
N VAL A 36 -10.79 -20.93 -7.25
CA VAL A 36 -9.72 -20.98 -8.24
C VAL A 36 -9.97 -22.20 -9.12
N ARG A 37 -9.96 -21.99 -10.45
CA ARG A 37 -10.09 -23.11 -11.39
C ARG A 37 -8.92 -24.09 -11.22
N LEU A 38 -9.22 -25.38 -11.40
CA LEU A 38 -8.21 -26.44 -11.31
C LEU A 38 -7.04 -26.14 -12.25
N GLY A 39 -5.80 -26.35 -11.78
CA GLY A 39 -4.59 -26.15 -12.57
C GLY A 39 -4.11 -24.70 -12.72
N LEU A 40 -4.84 -23.69 -12.23
CA LEU A 40 -4.36 -22.31 -12.25
C LEU A 40 -3.19 -22.08 -11.29
N LYS A 41 -2.24 -21.25 -11.71
CA LYS A 41 -1.11 -20.76 -10.92
C LYS A 41 -1.37 -19.32 -10.46
N PRO A 42 -0.74 -18.86 -9.36
CA PRO A 42 -0.75 -17.45 -9.00
C PRO A 42 -0.18 -16.61 -10.15
N LEU A 43 -0.86 -15.52 -10.51
CA LEU A 43 -0.47 -14.62 -11.57
C LEU A 43 -0.02 -13.29 -10.98
N PHE A 44 1.19 -12.85 -11.31
CA PHE A 44 1.59 -11.47 -11.08
C PHE A 44 1.12 -10.59 -12.23
N ARG A 45 0.07 -9.80 -11.98
CA ARG A 45 -0.35 -8.74 -12.90
C ARG A 45 0.62 -7.59 -12.69
N LYS A 46 1.45 -7.28 -13.69
CA LYS A 46 2.47 -6.20 -13.68
C LYS A 46 1.87 -4.77 -13.57
N ASP A 47 0.68 -4.68 -13.02
CA ASP A 47 -0.10 -3.46 -12.83
C ASP A 47 0.08 -2.91 -11.41
N VAL A 48 0.78 -3.63 -10.53
CA VAL A 48 1.00 -3.21 -9.14
C VAL A 48 2.49 -3.29 -8.82
N ILE A 49 3.04 -2.19 -8.31
CA ILE A 49 4.40 -2.10 -7.81
C ILE A 49 4.33 -1.64 -6.35
N MET A 50 4.97 -2.40 -5.45
CA MET A 50 5.11 -2.01 -4.06
C MET A 50 6.32 -1.10 -3.89
N LEU A 51 6.14 -0.03 -3.12
CA LEU A 51 7.17 0.95 -2.78
C LEU A 51 7.36 0.90 -1.27
N ASP A 52 8.59 0.62 -0.83
CA ASP A 52 8.98 0.71 0.57
C ASP A 52 9.30 2.17 0.96
N ASP A 53 9.76 2.36 2.19
CA ASP A 53 10.16 3.65 2.77
C ASP A 53 11.37 4.29 2.07
N HIS A 54 12.15 3.53 1.31
CA HIS A 54 13.29 4.02 0.55
C HIS A 54 12.88 4.46 -0.86
N LEU A 55 11.87 3.79 -1.43
CA LEU A 55 11.33 4.08 -2.76
C LEU A 55 10.22 5.13 -2.74
N PHE A 56 9.59 5.39 -1.60
CA PHE A 56 8.44 6.26 -1.48
C PHE A 56 8.45 7.08 -0.20
N SER A 57 8.06 8.35 -0.34
CA SER A 57 7.66 9.20 0.78
C SER A 57 6.44 10.03 0.39
N MET A 58 5.82 10.68 1.38
CA MET A 58 4.66 11.53 1.14
C MET A 58 4.71 12.77 2.03
N ASN A 59 4.52 13.94 1.41
CA ASN A 59 4.26 15.19 2.09
C ASN A 59 2.75 15.41 2.11
N LEU A 60 2.13 15.20 3.27
CA LEU A 60 0.68 15.35 3.46
C LEU A 60 0.23 16.81 3.54
N ASP A 61 1.14 17.74 3.82
CA ASP A 61 0.81 19.18 3.83
C ASP A 61 0.59 19.69 2.42
N LYS A 62 1.49 19.31 1.51
CA LYS A 62 1.48 19.70 0.09
C LYS A 62 0.77 18.69 -0.83
N TRP A 63 0.40 17.53 -0.31
CA TRP A 63 -0.10 16.40 -1.09
C TRP A 63 0.84 16.01 -2.23
N GLU A 64 2.11 15.82 -1.90
CA GLU A 64 3.17 15.44 -2.84
C GLU A 64 3.73 14.06 -2.48
N ALA A 65 4.02 13.26 -3.49
CA ALA A 65 4.60 11.93 -3.36
C ALA A 65 5.91 11.85 -4.14
N PRO A 66 7.06 12.06 -3.50
CA PRO A 66 8.35 11.73 -4.07
C PRO A 66 8.49 10.21 -4.23
N VAL A 67 8.70 9.75 -5.46
CA VAL A 67 8.95 8.34 -5.80
C VAL A 67 10.34 8.22 -6.41
N ALA A 68 11.12 7.28 -5.90
CA ALA A 68 12.43 6.99 -6.45
C ALA A 68 12.32 6.28 -7.80
N THR A 69 13.08 6.76 -8.79
CA THR A 69 13.21 6.15 -10.12
C THR A 69 14.69 6.02 -10.46
N GLU A 70 15.00 5.33 -11.56
CA GLU A 70 16.37 5.23 -12.08
C GLU A 70 16.97 6.61 -12.42
N ALA A 71 16.13 7.58 -12.81
CA ALA A 71 16.54 8.95 -13.12
C ALA A 71 16.59 9.88 -11.89
N GLY A 72 16.38 9.35 -10.68
CA GLY A 72 16.26 10.11 -9.44
C GLY A 72 14.83 10.15 -8.90
N ARG A 73 14.59 11.01 -7.90
CA ARG A 73 13.25 11.14 -7.30
C ARG A 73 12.36 12.06 -8.15
N ILE A 74 11.23 11.52 -8.59
CA ILE A 74 10.18 12.30 -9.27
C ILE A 74 9.10 12.62 -8.25
N VAL A 75 8.68 13.88 -8.18
CA VAL A 75 7.63 14.33 -7.27
C VAL A 75 6.29 14.34 -8.01
N PHE A 76 5.33 13.56 -7.51
CA PHE A 76 3.98 13.52 -8.05
C PHE A 76 3.03 14.33 -7.16
N ARG A 77 2.21 15.19 -7.76
CA ARG A 77 1.10 15.83 -7.05
C ARG A 77 -0.06 14.84 -6.92
N ILE A 78 -0.54 14.64 -5.70
CA ILE A 78 -1.61 13.70 -5.39
C ILE A 78 -2.96 14.40 -5.48
N LEU A 79 -3.84 13.86 -6.33
CA LEU A 79 -5.24 14.24 -6.34
C LEU A 79 -5.86 13.77 -5.03
N HIS A 80 -6.39 14.70 -4.24
CA HIS A 80 -7.05 14.42 -2.98
C HIS A 80 -8.40 15.13 -2.89
N GLY A 81 -9.29 14.60 -2.05
CA GLY A 81 -10.55 15.23 -1.70
C GLY A 81 -10.67 15.39 -0.18
N THR A 82 -11.78 15.97 0.28
CA THR A 82 -12.05 16.24 1.70
C THR A 82 -11.95 15.01 2.59
N CYS A 83 -12.29 13.82 2.06
CA CYS A 83 -12.18 12.56 2.79
C CYS A 83 -10.74 12.14 3.12
N HIS A 84 -9.74 12.70 2.43
CA HIS A 84 -8.33 12.39 2.67
C HIS A 84 -7.71 13.26 3.77
N GLU A 85 -8.32 14.40 4.09
CA GLU A 85 -7.83 15.34 5.11
C GLU A 85 -7.66 14.68 6.49
N LYS A 86 -8.48 13.66 6.79
CA LYS A 86 -8.38 12.86 8.02
C LYS A 86 -7.04 12.12 8.18
N PHE A 87 -6.29 11.94 7.09
CA PHE A 87 -4.98 11.28 7.11
C PHE A 87 -3.85 12.25 7.44
N ARG A 88 -4.09 13.57 7.49
CA ARG A 88 -3.07 14.54 7.92
C ARG A 88 -2.59 14.21 9.33
N GLY A 89 -1.29 14.36 9.55
CA GLY A 89 -0.64 14.03 10.83
C GLY A 89 -0.56 12.53 11.14
N MET A 90 -0.99 11.64 10.24
CA MET A 90 -0.75 10.20 10.38
C MET A 90 0.62 9.80 9.85
N LYS A 91 1.20 8.74 10.43
CA LYS A 91 2.46 8.16 9.95
C LYS A 91 2.22 7.42 8.64
N VAL A 92 2.99 7.80 7.62
CA VAL A 92 3.00 7.17 6.30
C VAL A 92 3.82 5.89 6.37
N GLY A 93 3.27 4.81 5.83
CA GLY A 93 3.93 3.51 5.69
C GLY A 93 4.22 3.16 4.23
N GLN A 94 4.15 1.87 3.92
CA GLN A 94 4.33 1.36 2.55
C GLN A 94 3.25 1.87 1.61
N ALA A 95 3.60 1.91 0.32
CA ALA A 95 2.67 2.27 -0.75
C ALA A 95 2.69 1.27 -1.90
N TRP A 96 1.64 1.32 -2.71
CA TRP A 96 1.55 0.60 -3.98
C TRP A 96 1.15 1.56 -5.08
N LEU A 97 1.94 1.59 -6.14
CA LEU A 97 1.55 2.18 -7.40
C LEU A 97 0.70 1.16 -8.16
N VAL A 98 -0.54 1.52 -8.46
CA VAL A 98 -1.54 0.66 -9.08
C VAL A 98 -1.98 1.27 -10.41
N ARG A 99 -1.68 0.58 -11.50
CA ARG A 99 -2.19 0.89 -12.83
C ARG A 99 -3.59 0.31 -13.00
N ARG A 100 -4.53 1.14 -13.43
CA ARG A 100 -5.88 0.77 -13.85
C ARG A 100 -6.14 1.27 -15.27
N ARG A 101 -7.31 0.96 -15.82
CA ARG A 101 -7.68 1.38 -17.18
C ARG A 101 -7.80 2.90 -17.32
N ASP A 102 -8.21 3.56 -16.24
CA ASP A 102 -8.51 4.99 -16.13
C ASP A 102 -7.35 5.82 -15.59
N GLY A 103 -6.25 5.19 -15.16
CA GLY A 103 -5.07 5.92 -14.73
C GLY A 103 -4.19 5.17 -13.74
N HIS A 104 -3.37 5.95 -13.03
CA HIS A 104 -2.44 5.48 -12.01
C HIS A 104 -2.90 5.95 -10.64
N TYR A 105 -2.91 5.03 -9.68
CA TYR A 105 -3.37 5.25 -8.33
C TYR A 105 -2.27 4.92 -7.34
N LEU A 106 -2.21 5.70 -6.26
CA LEU A 106 -1.30 5.44 -5.17
C LEU A 106 -2.10 4.96 -3.97
N LYS A 107 -1.95 3.68 -3.62
CA LYS A 107 -2.51 3.12 -2.38
C LYS A 107 -1.46 3.28 -1.28
N VAL A 108 -1.77 4.06 -0.26
CA VAL A 108 -0.85 4.33 0.86
C VAL A 108 -1.41 3.77 2.16
N VAL A 109 -0.55 3.17 2.98
CA VAL A 109 -0.90 2.76 4.35
C VAL A 109 -0.59 3.90 5.31
N PHE A 110 -1.57 4.24 6.15
CA PHE A 110 -1.43 5.23 7.21
C PHE A 110 -1.61 4.56 8.57
N SER A 111 -0.85 5.01 9.57
CA SER A 111 -1.00 4.56 10.96
C SER A 111 -0.99 5.76 11.92
N LYS A 112 -1.74 5.65 13.02
CA LYS A 112 -1.77 6.62 14.11
C LYS A 112 -1.93 5.85 15.42
N THR A 113 -1.17 6.24 16.43
CA THR A 113 -1.36 5.72 17.79
C THR A 113 -2.62 6.36 18.37
N VAL A 114 -3.51 5.53 18.90
CA VAL A 114 -4.71 5.97 19.61
C VAL A 114 -4.61 5.52 21.06
N GLU A 115 -4.88 6.42 21.99
CA GLU A 115 -5.00 6.05 23.40
C GLU A 115 -6.32 5.30 23.58
N VAL A 116 -6.24 4.12 24.22
CA VAL A 116 -7.42 3.36 24.59
C VAL A 116 -7.96 3.98 25.87
N ALA A 117 -9.10 4.66 25.77
CA ALA A 117 -9.77 5.20 26.94
C ALA A 117 -10.20 4.04 27.86
N GLU A 118 -9.90 4.17 29.15
CA GLU A 118 -10.41 3.27 30.19
C GLU A 118 -11.94 3.17 30.08
N PRO A 119 -12.51 1.95 30.03
CA PRO A 119 -13.95 1.78 29.90
C PRO A 119 -14.66 2.41 31.09
N ASN A 120 -15.43 3.46 30.83
CA ASN A 120 -16.17 4.25 31.81
C ASN A 120 -17.42 3.55 32.39
N GLY A 121 -17.36 2.22 32.57
CA GLY A 121 -18.45 1.38 33.05
C GLY A 121 -19.63 1.22 32.09
N LYS A 122 -19.69 2.01 31.00
CA LYS A 122 -20.69 1.88 29.94
C LYS A 122 -20.31 0.76 29.00
N LYS A 123 -21.05 -0.35 29.07
CA LYS A 123 -20.90 -1.47 28.13
C LYS A 123 -21.53 -1.09 26.80
N LEU A 124 -20.71 -0.93 25.76
CA LEU A 124 -21.18 -0.82 24.38
C LEU A 124 -21.11 -2.22 23.75
N ALA A 125 -22.25 -2.90 23.68
CA ALA A 125 -22.35 -4.15 22.92
C ALA A 125 -22.35 -3.79 21.43
N ILE A 126 -21.21 -3.99 20.77
CA ILE A 126 -21.08 -3.83 19.32
C ILE A 126 -21.22 -5.22 18.70
N ASP A 127 -22.38 -5.51 18.12
CA ASP A 127 -22.57 -6.65 17.24
C ASP A 127 -22.17 -6.24 15.81
N VAL A 128 -21.09 -6.83 15.29
CA VAL A 128 -20.67 -6.62 13.90
C VAL A 128 -21.27 -7.74 13.07
N ASN A 129 -22.50 -7.55 12.62
CA ASN A 129 -23.14 -8.48 11.70
C ASN A 129 -22.72 -8.16 10.26
N GLU A 130 -22.08 -9.11 9.57
CA GLU A 130 -21.84 -9.01 8.12
C GLU A 130 -23.19 -9.25 7.41
N ALA A 131 -24.04 -8.21 7.34
CA ALA A 131 -25.23 -8.25 6.50
C ALA A 131 -24.81 -8.19 5.03
N ALA A 132 -25.05 -9.31 4.34
CA ALA A 132 -24.78 -9.57 2.93
C ALA A 132 -25.65 -8.76 1.97
#